data_AF-A0A4U8YYQ4-F1
#
_entry.id   AF-A0A4U8YYQ4-F1
#
_cell.length_a   1.000
_cell.length_b   1.000
_cell.length_c   1.000
_cell.angle_alpha   90.00
_cell.angle_beta   90.00
_cell.angle_gamma   90.00
#
_symmetry.space_group_name_H-M   'P 1'
#
loop_
_entity.id
_entity.type
_entity.pdbx_description
1 polymer ?
#
loop_
_entity_poly.entity_id
_entity_poly.type
_entity_poly.pdbx_seq_one_letter_code
_entity_poly.pdbx_strand_id
1 'polypeptide(L)' 'MTEALEALIAKAQKVQMTDGQLREQRLSFVYGNTHIENVRITREMVAEADEKVAQEEKSHRAETDER' A
#
# COMPACT_ATOMS: atom_id res chain seq x y z
N MET A 1 -26.67 7.13 10.40
CA MET A 1 -25.96 7.63 9.20
C MET A 1 -26.96 8.35 8.32
N THR A 2 -26.55 9.21 7.39
CA THR A 2 -27.49 9.76 6.39
C THR A 2 -27.63 8.77 5.23
N GLU A 3 -28.80 8.73 4.59
CA GLU A 3 -29.04 7.86 3.43
C GLU A 3 -28.04 8.14 2.29
N ALA A 4 -27.68 9.42 2.11
CA ALA A 4 -26.67 9.82 1.14
C ALA A 4 -25.29 9.20 1.43
N LEU A 5 -24.89 9.15 2.70
CA LEU A 5 -23.60 8.57 3.10
C LEU A 5 -23.60 7.04 2.98
N GLU A 6 -24.71 6.38 3.32
CA GLU A 6 -24.88 4.93 3.13
C GLU A 6 -24.80 4.54 1.65
N ALA A 7 -25.42 5.33 0.77
CA ALA A 7 -25.35 5.13 -0.67
C ALA A 7 -23.91 5.27 -1.23
N LEU A 8 -23.11 6.18 -0.67
CA LEU A 8 -21.71 6.35 -1.05
C LEU A 8 -20.85 5.16 -0.59
N ILE A 9 -21.05 4.68 0.64
CA ILE A 9 -20.35 3.50 1.15
C ILE A 9 -20.69 2.26 0.31
N ALA A 10 -21.97 2.03 0.03
CA ALA A 10 -22.41 0.89 -0.78
C ALA A 10 -21.83 0.89 -2.20
N LYS A 11 -21.55 2.08 -2.77
CA LYS A 11 -20.84 2.23 -4.04
C LYS A 11 -19.36 1.94 -3.90
N ALA A 12 -18.70 2.52 -2.89
CA ALA A 12 -17.28 2.36 -2.65
C ALA A 12 -16.89 0.89 -2.39
N GLN A 13 -17.70 0.14 -1.64
CA GLN A 13 -17.47 -1.28 -1.35
C GLN A 13 -17.41 -2.18 -2.61
N LYS A 14 -17.99 -1.75 -3.73
CA LYS A 14 -18.00 -2.52 -4.97
C LYS A 14 -16.76 -2.27 -5.83
N VAL A 15 -15.94 -1.28 -5.48
CA VAL A 15 -14.72 -0.96 -6.22
C VAL A 15 -13.69 -2.07 -5.99
N GLN A 16 -13.26 -2.73 -7.06
CA GLN A 16 -12.13 -3.65 -7.05
C GLN A 16 -10.90 -2.88 -7.51
N MET A 17 -9.93 -2.70 -6.61
CA MET A 17 -8.68 -2.05 -6.95
C MET A 17 -7.75 -3.02 -7.67
N THR A 18 -7.01 -2.52 -8.65
CA THR A 18 -5.91 -3.26 -9.27
C THR A 18 -4.73 -3.38 -8.30
N ASP A 19 -3.83 -4.33 -8.55
CA ASP A 19 -2.62 -4.49 -7.73
C ASP A 19 -1.78 -3.21 -7.66
N GLY A 20 -1.72 -2.46 -8.77
CA GLY A 20 -1.04 -1.16 -8.82
C GLY A 20 -1.72 -0.10 -7.94
N GLN A 21 -3.05 -0.05 -7.94
CA GLN A 21 -3.81 0.87 -7.08
C GLN A 21 -3.69 0.51 -5.61
N LEU A 22 -3.74 -0.79 -5.27
CA LEU A 22 -3.50 -1.26 -3.91
C LEU A 22 -2.09 -0.91 -3.43
N ARG A 23 -1.08 -1.05 -4.30
CA ARG A 23 0.30 -0.66 -4.01
C ARG A 23 0.39 0.85 -3.77
N GLU A 24 -0.17 1.67 -4.64
CA GLU A 24 -0.16 3.13 -4.48
C GLU A 24 -0.86 3.59 -3.18
N GLN A 25 -1.99 2.96 -2.84
CA GLN A 25 -2.69 3.22 -1.59
C GLN A 25 -1.79 2.87 -0.38
N ARG A 26 -1.15 1.70 -0.40
CA ARG A 26 -0.22 1.26 0.65
C ARG A 26 0.95 2.24 0.82
N LEU A 27 1.59 2.64 -0.27
CA LEU A 27 2.68 3.63 -0.27
C LEU A 27 2.23 4.96 0.33
N SER A 28 1.01 5.41 0.00
CA SER A 28 0.44 6.64 0.54
C SER A 28 0.23 6.56 2.05
N PHE A 29 -0.24 5.43 2.57
CA PHE A 29 -0.35 5.20 4.02
C PHE A 29 1.01 5.18 4.71
N VAL A 30 1.99 4.46 4.14
CA VAL A 30 3.34 4.39 4.72
C VAL A 30 3.98 5.77 4.76
N TYR A 31 3.91 6.53 3.66
CA TYR A 31 4.41 7.90 3.64
C TYR A 31 3.67 8.78 4.64
N GLY A 32 2.33 8.73 4.69
CA GLY A 32 1.55 9.50 5.65
C GLY A 32 1.98 9.24 7.09
N ASN A 33 2.08 7.98 7.48
CA ASN A 33 2.46 7.59 8.84
C ASN A 33 3.91 8.00 9.16
N THR A 34 4.84 7.74 8.25
CA THR A 34 6.28 7.96 8.50
C THR A 34 6.68 9.43 8.40
N HIS A 35 6.07 10.19 7.51
CA HIS A 35 6.37 11.62 7.33
C HIS A 35 5.86 12.48 8.48
N ILE A 36 4.74 12.09 9.12
CA ILE A 36 4.24 12.73 10.35
C ILE A 36 5.29 12.65 11.46
N GLU A 37 5.95 11.49 11.61
CA GLU A 37 6.99 11.27 12.62
C GLU A 37 8.33 11.89 12.23
N ASN A 38 8.66 11.89 10.94
CA ASN A 38 9.90 12.44 10.43
C ASN A 38 9.73 13.04 9.03
N VAL A 39 9.68 14.36 8.99
CA VAL A 39 9.53 15.15 7.76
C VAL A 39 10.64 14.96 6.73
N ARG A 40 11.79 14.37 7.12
CA ARG A 40 12.88 14.04 6.17
C ARG A 40 12.59 12.79 5.36
N ILE A 41 11.63 11.96 5.77
CA ILE A 41 11.20 10.81 4.98
C ILE A 41 10.38 11.32 3.80
N THR A 42 10.83 11.02 2.59
CA THR A 42 10.16 11.45 1.36
C THR A 42 9.36 10.31 0.73
N ARG A 43 8.53 10.64 -0.27
CA ARG A 43 7.75 9.65 -1.01
C ARG A 43 8.65 8.71 -1.81
N GLU A 44 9.76 9.22 -2.31
CA GLU A 44 10.76 8.47 -3.08
C GLU A 44 11.42 7.42 -2.18
N MET A 45 11.83 7.78 -0.96
CA MET A 45 12.39 6.82 0.01
C MET A 45 11.42 5.68 0.33
N VAL A 46 10.13 5.98 0.46
CA VAL A 46 9.08 4.98 0.71
C VAL A 46 8.91 4.06 -0.51
N ALA A 47 8.94 4.61 -1.73
CA ALA A 47 8.87 3.82 -2.95
C ALA A 47 10.09 2.88 -3.10
N GLU A 48 11.30 3.38 -2.84
CA GLU A 48 12.53 2.57 -2.85
C GLU A 48 12.50 1.46 -1.78
N ALA A 49 11.96 1.74 -0.59
CA ALA A 49 11.82 0.76 0.47
C ALA A 49 10.83 -0.35 0.09
N ASP A 50 9.68 -0.01 -0.51
CA ASP A 50 8.70 -0.98 -1.00
C ASP A 50 9.30 -1.89 -2.08
N GLU A 51 10.10 -1.35 -3.00
CA GLU A 51 10.81 -2.15 -3.99
C GLU A 51 11.77 -3.15 -3.36
N LYS A 52 12.56 -2.72 -2.36
CA LYS A 52 13.48 -3.60 -1.64
C LYS A 52 12.75 -4.75 -0.95
N VAL A 53 11.69 -4.44 -0.20
CA VAL A 53 10.85 -5.45 0.47
C VAL A 53 10.26 -6.43 -0.54
N ALA A 54 9.74 -5.93 -1.66
CA ALA A 54 9.16 -6.79 -2.70
C ALA A 54 10.20 -7.74 -3.34
N GLN A 55 11.48 -7.35 -3.42
CA GLN A 55 12.54 -8.24 -3.88
C GLN A 55 12.93 -9.27 -2.80
N GLU A 56 13.06 -8.84 -1.56
CA GLU A 56 13.35 -9.73 -0.42
C GLU A 56 12.29 -10.83 -0.28
N GLU A 57 11.01 -10.49 -0.42
CA GLU A 57 9.91 -11.45 -0.40
C GLU A 57 9.98 -12.47 -1.56
N LYS A 58 10.39 -12.03 -2.76
CA LYS A 58 10.58 -12.93 -3.91
C LYS A 58 11.75 -13.89 -3.68
N SER A 59 12.88 -13.37 -3.21
CA SER A 59 14.06 -14.17 -2.88
C SER A 59 13.73 -15.21 -1.81
N HIS A 60 13.09 -14.79 -0.71
CA HIS A 60 12.71 -15.71 0.36
C HIS A 60 11.73 -16.78 -0.14
N ARG A 61 10.76 -16.42 -0.99
CA ARG A 61 9.81 -17.39 -1.55
C ARG A 61 10.51 -18.43 -2.43
N ALA A 62 11.40 -18.00 -3.31
CA ALA A 62 12.17 -18.89 -4.17
C ALA A 62 13.01 -19.90 -3.35
N GLU A 63 13.68 -19.44 -2.29
CA GLU A 63 14.44 -20.31 -1.39
C GLU A 63 13.59 -21.33 -0.62
N THR A 64 12.31 -21.01 -0.40
CA THR A 64 11.37 -21.90 0.31
C THR A 64 10.80 -22.97 -0.63
N ASP A 65 10.59 -22.64 -1.89
CA ASP A 65 10.05 -23.55 -2.91
C ASP A 65 11.10 -24.57 -3.42
N GLU A 66 12.39 -24.29 -3.23
CA GLU A 66 13.51 -25.19 -3.59
C GLU A 66 13.86 -26.24 -2.50
N ARG A 67 13.23 -26.19 -1.32
CA ARG A 67 13.44 -27.13 -0.20
C ARG A 67 12.36 -28.19 -0.10
#